data_AF-A0A1B7W9U9-F1
#
_entry.id   AF-A0A1B7W9U9-F1
#
_cell.length_a   1.000
_cell.length_b   1.000
_cell.length_c   1.000
_cell.angle_alpha   90.00
_cell.angle_beta   90.00
_cell.angle_gamma   90.00
#
_symmetry.space_group_name_H-M   'P 1'
#
loop_
_entity.id
_entity.type
_entity.pdbx_description
1 polymer ?
#
loop_
_entity_poly.entity_id
_entity_poly.type
_entity_poly.pdbx_seq_one_letter_code
_entity_poly.pdbx_strand_id
1 'polypeptide(L)' 'ENQMPFISPTEELAMERGEQQLIIRQLNRRIGEIKSSFIDTIRTLTIDQLELLGEALLDFSSITDLEQWLQNKPES' A
#
# COMPACT_ATOMS: atom_id res chain seq x y z
N GLU A 1 -16.76 -18.59 -18.37
CA GLU A 1 -15.58 -18.35 -17.53
C GLU A 1 -14.83 -17.15 -18.08
N ASN A 2 -14.78 -16.03 -17.34
CA ASN A 2 -13.83 -14.97 -17.66
C ASN A 2 -12.46 -15.49 -17.24
N GLN A 3 -11.70 -16.07 -18.17
CA GLN A 3 -10.27 -16.24 -17.94
C GLN A 3 -9.71 -14.83 -17.72
N MET A 4 -9.28 -14.55 -16.50
CA MET A 4 -8.42 -13.40 -16.24
C MET A 4 -7.28 -13.45 -17.27
N PRO A 5 -6.96 -12.34 -17.95
CA PRO A 5 -5.87 -12.32 -18.90
C PRO A 5 -4.60 -12.83 -18.20
N PHE A 6 -3.75 -13.55 -18.94
CA PHE A 6 -2.43 -13.92 -18.45
C PHE A 6 -1.67 -12.61 -18.19
N ILE A 7 -1.66 -12.15 -16.94
CA ILE A 7 -0.86 -11.01 -16.51
C ILE A 7 0.58 -11.49 -16.55
N SER A 8 1.39 -10.88 -17.40
CA SER A 8 2.82 -11.19 -17.42
C SER A 8 3.45 -10.75 -16.09
N PRO A 9 4.51 -11.43 -15.60
CA PRO A 9 5.20 -11.01 -14.37
C PRO A 9 5.65 -9.54 -14.40
N THR A 10 5.92 -9.00 -15.59
CA THR A 10 6.24 -7.58 -15.78
C THR A 10 5.05 -6.65 -15.59
N GLU A 11 3.85 -7.05 -16.01
CA GLU A 11 2.61 -6.28 -15.78
C GLU A 11 2.21 -6.32 -14.31
N GLU A 12 2.34 -7.48 -13.67
CA GLU A 12 2.06 -7.63 -12.23
C GLU A 12 2.95 -6.71 -11.39
N LEU A 13 4.27 -6.74 -11.63
CA LEU A 13 5.21 -5.83 -10.95
C LEU A 13 4.94 -4.35 -11.26
N ALA A 14 4.46 -4.02 -12.46
CA ALA A 14 4.11 -2.65 -12.81
C ALA A 14 2.85 -2.18 -12.06
N MET A 15 1.86 -3.05 -11.91
CA MET A 15 0.64 -2.79 -11.13
C MET A 15 0.98 -2.59 -9.65
N GLU A 16 1.74 -3.51 -9.05
CA GLU A 16 2.17 -3.44 -7.65
C GLU A 16 2.93 -2.13 -7.36
N ARG A 17 3.91 -1.77 -8.22
CA ARG A 17 4.65 -0.50 -8.07
C ARG A 17 3.75 0.72 -8.22
N GLY A 18 2.76 0.65 -9.12
CA GLY A 18 1.78 1.72 -9.31
C GLY A 18 0.95 1.95 -8.06
N GLU A 19 0.50 0.87 -7.44
CA GLU A 19 -0.27 0.90 -6.20
C GLU A 19 0.56 1.43 -5.02
N GLN A 20 1.77 0.92 -4.82
CA GLN A 20 2.70 1.42 -3.80
C GLN A 20 2.90 2.95 -3.93
N GLN A 21 3.16 3.44 -5.14
CA GLN A 21 3.34 4.87 -5.40
C GLN A 21 2.07 5.69 -5.16
N LEU A 22 0.90 5.13 -5.46
CA LEU A 22 -0.37 5.78 -5.16
C LEU A 22 -0.56 5.91 -3.65
N ILE A 23 -0.42 4.82 -2.90
CA ILE A 23 -0.56 4.78 -1.44
C ILE A 23 0.40 5.77 -0.78
N ILE A 24 1.69 5.76 -1.15
CA ILE A 24 2.68 6.70 -0.59
C ILE A 24 2.27 8.15 -0.82
N ARG A 25 1.79 8.51 -2.01
CA ARG A 25 1.31 9.87 -2.30
C ARG A 25 0.06 10.23 -1.49
N GLN A 26 -0.87 9.29 -1.33
CA GLN A 26 -2.09 9.50 -0.57
C GLN A 26 -1.81 9.70 0.93
N LEU A 27 -0.91 8.89 1.51
CA LEU A 27 -0.44 9.06 2.88
C LEU A 27 0.22 10.43 3.07
N ASN A 28 1.15 10.82 2.18
CA ASN A 28 1.78 12.14 2.22
C ASN A 28 0.77 13.30 2.17
N ARG A 29 -0.31 13.15 1.40
CA ARG A 29 -1.38 14.16 1.30
C ARG A 29 -2.27 14.21 2.54
N ARG A 30 -2.53 13.07 3.18
CA ARG A 30 -3.51 12.97 4.27
C ARG A 30 -2.90 13.30 5.64
N ILE A 31 -1.72 12.76 5.91
CA ILE A 31 -1.09 12.81 7.24
C ILE A 31 0.26 13.54 7.24
N GLY A 32 0.62 14.16 6.11
CA GLY A 32 1.89 14.85 5.92
C GLY A 32 3.02 13.92 5.51
N GLU A 33 4.23 14.49 5.35
CA GLU A 33 5.39 13.76 4.84
C GLU A 33 5.76 12.56 5.73
N ILE A 34 5.69 11.35 5.17
CA ILE A 34 6.06 10.12 5.86
C ILE A 34 7.55 9.81 5.71
N LYS A 35 8.16 9.27 6.76
CA LYS A 35 9.58 8.90 6.78
C LYS A 35 9.91 7.81 5.76
N SER A 36 11.14 7.80 5.27
CA SER A 36 11.65 6.77 4.35
C SER A 36 11.47 5.35 4.87
N SER A 37 11.59 5.12 6.18
CA SER A 37 11.38 3.81 6.79
C SER A 37 9.96 3.25 6.56
N PHE A 38 8.94 4.12 6.56
CA PHE A 38 7.57 3.71 6.24
C PHE A 38 7.42 3.43 4.75
N ILE A 39 8.04 4.24 3.89
CA ILE A 39 8.05 4.02 2.43
C ILE A 39 8.67 2.65 2.11
N ASP A 40 9.80 2.34 2.74
CA ASP A 40 10.50 1.06 2.54
C ASP A 40 9.64 -0.11 3.03
N THR A 41 8.93 0.05 4.16
CA THR A 41 8.01 -0.98 4.66
C THR A 41 6.83 -1.19 3.71
N ILE A 42 6.24 -0.11 3.19
CA ILE A 42 5.12 -0.16 2.23
C ILE A 42 5.52 -0.91 0.96
N ARG A 43 6.76 -0.74 0.49
CA ARG A 43 7.29 -1.46 -0.68
C ARG A 43 7.52 -2.95 -0.48
N THR A 44 7.45 -3.43 0.76
CA THR A 44 7.54 -4.86 1.09
C THR A 44 6.17 -5.51 1.31
N LEU A 45 5.09 -4.74 1.27
CA LEU A 45 3.74 -5.25 1.43
C LEU A 45 3.33 -6.03 0.18
N THR A 46 2.58 -7.10 0.40
CA THR A 46 1.90 -7.83 -0.68
C THR A 46 0.79 -6.98 -1.30
N ILE A 47 0.32 -7.36 -2.49
CA ILE A 47 -0.79 -6.67 -3.16
C ILE A 47 -2.04 -6.61 -2.27
N ASP A 48 -2.43 -7.72 -1.64
CA ASP A 48 -3.58 -7.77 -0.73
C ASP A 48 -3.41 -6.82 0.47
N GLN A 49 -2.20 -6.71 1.02
CA GLN A 49 -1.91 -5.77 2.09
C GLN A 49 -1.96 -4.31 1.61
N LEU A 50 -1.53 -4.03 0.38
CA LEU A 50 -1.61 -2.71 -0.22
C LEU A 50 -3.07 -2.30 -0.44
N GLU A 51 -3.92 -3.19 -0.93
CA GLU A 51 -5.36 -2.92 -1.11
C GLU A 51 -6.02 -2.57 0.23
N LEU A 52 -5.74 -3.36 1.28
CA LEU A 52 -6.24 -3.12 2.64
C LEU A 52 -5.73 -1.81 3.25
N LEU A 53 -4.47 -1.45 2.99
CA LEU A 53 -3.92 -0.15 3.39
C LEU A 53 -4.62 0.98 2.63
N GLY A 54 -4.93 0.77 1.35
CA GLY A 54 -5.68 1.67 0.49
C GLY A 54 -7.05 2.05 1.04
N GLU A 55 -7.75 1.09 1.65
CA GLU A 55 -9.01 1.34 2.34
C GLU A 55 -8.79 2.03 3.70
N ALA A 56 -7.92 1.46 4.53
CA ALA A 56 -7.69 1.95 5.89
C ALA A 56 -7.15 3.39 5.94
N LEU A 57 -6.35 3.79 4.94
CA LEU A 57 -5.81 5.15 4.88
C LEU A 57 -6.91 6.22 4.78
N LEU A 58 -8.12 5.87 4.33
CA LEU A 58 -9.26 6.79 4.30
C LEU A 58 -9.76 7.17 5.70
N ASP A 59 -9.29 6.49 6.76
CA ASP A 59 -9.62 6.80 8.15
C ASP A 59 -8.44 7.41 8.92
N PHE A 60 -7.22 7.42 8.35
CA PHE A 60 -6.02 7.94 9.04
C PHE A 60 -6.05 9.44 9.29
N SER A 61 -5.96 9.83 10.55
CA SER A 61 -5.88 11.23 10.99
C SER A 61 -4.45 11.69 11.27
N SER A 62 -3.53 10.74 11.47
CA SER A 62 -2.17 11.01 11.92
C SER A 62 -1.16 9.94 11.49
N ILE A 63 0.13 10.23 11.71
CA ILE A 63 1.19 9.24 11.52
C ILE A 63 1.06 8.02 12.43
N THR A 64 0.47 8.20 13.62
CA THR A 64 0.25 7.11 14.57
C THR A 64 -0.72 6.07 14.02
N ASP A 65 -1.71 6.46 13.23
CA ASP A 65 -2.65 5.52 12.60
C ASP A 65 -1.92 4.61 11.61
N LEU A 66 -1.01 5.17 10.80
CA LEU A 66 -0.14 4.41 9.90
C LEU A 66 0.78 3.46 10.67
N GLU A 67 1.40 3.93 11.75
CA GLU A 67 2.27 3.11 12.60
C GLU A 67 1.51 1.90 13.17
N GLN A 68 0.32 2.13 13.71
CA GLN A 68 -0.52 1.07 14.27
C GLN A 68 -0.97 0.08 13.19
N TRP A 69 -1.35 0.57 12.01
CA TRP A 69 -1.73 -0.31 10.91
C TRP A 69 -0.57 -1.21 10.48
N LEU A 70 0.63 -0.66 10.28
CA LEU A 70 1.79 -1.44 9.83
C LEU A 70 2.25 -2.50 10.84
N GLN A 71 2.05 -2.24 12.14
CA GLN A 71 2.32 -3.18 13.23
C GLN A 71 1.30 -4.32 13.29
N ASN A 72 0.03 -4.03 13.01
CA ASN A 72 -1.09 -4.98 13.13
C ASN A 72 -1.60 -5.50 11.77
N LYS A 73 -0.88 -5.23 10.67
CA LYS A 73 -1.29 -5.65 9.33
C LYS A 73 -1.51 -7.18 9.29
N PRO A 74 -2.53 -7.65 8.57
CA PRO A 74 -2.79 -9.08 8.45
C PRO A 74 -1.61 -9.80 7.77
N GLU A 75 -1.32 -11.02 8.22
CA GLU A 75 -0.41 -11.92 7.50
C GLU A 75 -1.06 -12.28 6.17
N SER A 76 -0.26 -12.26 5.10
CA SER A 76 -0.66 -12.69 3.75
C SER A 76 -0.72 -14.20 3.63
#